data_AF-A0A976L2X9-F1
#
_entry.id   AF-A0A976L2X9-F1
#
_cell.length_a   1.000
_cell.length_b   1.000
_cell.length_c   1.000
_cell.angle_alpha   90.00
_cell.angle_beta   90.00
_cell.angle_gamma   90.00
#
_symmetry.space_group_name_H-M   'P 1'
#
loop_
_entity.id
_entity.type
_entity.pdbx_description
1 polymer ?
#
loop_
_entity_poly.entity_id
_entity_poly.type
_entity_poly.pdbx_seq_one_letter_code
_entity_poly.pdbx_strand_id
1 'polypeptide(L)' 'CHVAGSKAPDLSSANAYKSLTEGSYIKANDPDNSVLMMWLTGKKSPVMPIGKGPDEKINAKIYAWIKQGAKNN' A
#
# COMPACT_ATOMS: atom_id res chain seq x y z
N CYS A 1 10.79 3.76 8.16
CA CYS A 1 10.48 4.92 7.29
C CYS A 1 9.05 5.40 7.45
N HIS A 2 8.06 4.52 7.34
CA HIS A 2 6.63 4.87 7.36
C HIS A 2 6.01 4.67 8.75
N VAL A 3 6.37 5.55 9.69
CA VAL A 3 5.87 5.56 11.08
C VAL A 3 5.29 6.95 11.39
N ALA A 4 4.52 7.05 12.49
CA ALA A 4 3.94 8.30 12.95
C ALA A 4 4.96 9.44 13.01
N GLY A 5 4.61 10.59 12.43
CA GLY A 5 5.47 11.78 12.40
C GLY A 5 6.70 11.70 11.49
N SER A 6 6.88 10.61 10.73
CA SER A 6 7.99 10.45 9.78
C SER A 6 7.53 10.61 8.33
N LYS A 7 7.77 9.63 7.45
CA LYS A 7 7.35 9.71 6.04
C LYS A 7 5.93 9.20 5.85
N ALA A 8 5.08 9.99 5.20
CA ALA A 8 3.75 9.55 4.79
C ALA A 8 3.83 8.45 3.70
N PRO A 9 2.88 7.49 3.66
CA PRO A 9 1.84 7.25 4.67
C PRO A 9 2.41 6.71 5.99
N ASP A 10 1.71 6.91 7.10
CA ASP A 10 2.02 6.23 8.37
C ASP A 10 1.49 4.80 8.32
N LEU A 11 2.39 3.82 8.28
CA LEU A 11 2.08 2.40 8.20
C LEU A 11 2.23 1.68 9.55
N SER A 12 2.29 2.43 10.66
CA SER A 12 2.13 1.85 11.99
C SER A 12 0.78 1.17 12.13
N SER A 13 0.70 0.10 12.92
CA SER A 13 -0.50 -0.72 13.05
C SER A 13 -1.76 0.06 13.41
N ALA A 14 -1.63 1.14 14.18
CA ALA A 14 -2.75 1.99 14.58
C ALA A 14 -3.29 2.88 13.43
N ASN A 15 -2.43 3.29 12.49
CA ASN A 15 -2.73 4.33 11.50
C ASN A 15 -2.72 3.84 10.05
N ALA A 16 -2.25 2.62 9.78
CA ALA A 16 -2.03 2.12 8.42
C ALA A 16 -3.28 2.17 7.54
N TYR A 17 -4.41 1.64 8.03
CA TYR A 17 -5.66 1.62 7.27
C TYR A 17 -6.09 3.05 6.90
N LYS A 18 -6.24 3.91 7.90
CA LYS A 18 -6.65 5.31 7.75
C LYS A 18 -5.71 6.05 6.79
N SER A 19 -4.40 5.95 6.99
CA SER A 19 -3.40 6.61 6.15
C SER A 19 -3.48 6.18 4.70
N LEU A 20 -3.72 4.90 4.44
CA LEU A 20 -3.81 4.37 3.09
C LEU A 20 -5.11 4.77 2.38
N THR A 21 -6.25 4.73 3.09
CA THR A 21 -7.56 5.04 2.51
C THR A 21 -7.81 6.54 2.38
N GLU A 22 -7.51 7.33 3.41
CA GLU A 22 -7.71 8.79 3.37
C GLU A 22 -6.61 9.49 2.58
N GLY A 23 -5.39 8.92 2.54
CA GLY A 23 -4.27 9.45 1.77
C GLY A 23 -4.36 9.19 0.26
N SER A 24 -5.47 8.65 -0.25
CA SER A 24 -5.68 8.35 -1.67
C SER A 24 -4.63 7.39 -2.27
N TYR A 25 -4.03 6.53 -1.45
CA TYR A 25 -3.06 5.53 -1.91
C TYR A 25 -3.74 4.29 -2.51
N ILE A 26 -5.01 4.10 -2.19
CA ILE A 26 -5.83 2.97 -2.61
C ILE A 26 -7.06 3.48 -3.35
N LYS A 27 -7.36 2.83 -4.47
CA LYS A 27 -8.65 2.91 -5.14
C LYS A 27 -9.37 1.59 -4.94
N ALA A 28 -10.37 1.57 -4.07
CA ALA A 28 -11.11 0.36 -3.73
C ALA A 28 -11.70 -0.29 -5.00
N ASN A 29 -11.63 -1.62 -5.08
CA ASN A 29 -12.01 -2.44 -6.24
C ASN A 29 -11.17 -2.23 -7.51
N ASP A 30 -10.13 -1.39 -7.47
CA ASP A 30 -9.27 -1.07 -8.61
C ASP A 30 -7.78 -1.07 -8.20
N PRO A 31 -7.20 -2.26 -7.96
CA PRO A 31 -5.81 -2.40 -7.53
C PRO A 31 -4.82 -1.92 -8.59
N ASP A 32 -5.14 -2.02 -9.88
CA ASP A 32 -4.24 -1.61 -10.97
C ASP A 32 -4.02 -0.10 -11.03
N ASN A 33 -5.01 0.68 -10.58
CA ASN A 33 -4.91 2.13 -10.46
C ASN A 33 -4.61 2.63 -9.03
N SER A 34 -4.33 1.71 -8.10
CA SER A 34 -3.95 2.08 -6.73
C SER A 34 -2.46 2.43 -6.64
N VAL A 35 -2.16 3.63 -6.12
CA VAL A 35 -0.78 4.13 -5.97
C VAL A 35 0.09 3.18 -5.14
N LEU A 36 -0.47 2.59 -4.08
CA LEU A 36 0.22 1.59 -3.25
C LEU A 36 0.76 0.43 -4.11
N MET A 37 -0.06 -0.13 -4.99
CA MET A 37 0.36 -1.23 -5.87
C MET A 37 1.45 -0.79 -6.85
N MET A 38 1.41 0.45 -7.35
CA MET A 38 2.45 0.96 -8.24
C MET A 38 3.83 0.99 -7.56
N TRP A 39 3.89 1.36 -6.29
CA TRP A 39 5.14 1.33 -5.50
C TRP A 39 5.62 -0.10 -5.21
N LEU A 40 4.70 -1.00 -4.89
CA LEU A 40 5.00 -2.39 -4.52
C LEU A 40 5.41 -3.27 -5.70
N THR A 41 4.94 -2.95 -6.91
CA THR A 41 5.25 -3.68 -8.15
C THR A 41 6.39 -3.05 -8.95
N GLY A 42 6.91 -1.91 -8.49
CA GLY A 42 7.99 -1.19 -9.17
C GLY A 42 7.57 -0.36 -10.38
N LYS A 43 6.26 -0.17 -10.62
CA LYS A 43 5.77 0.85 -11.56
C LYS A 43 6.14 2.27 -11.10
N LYS A 44 6.40 2.47 -9.80
CA LYS A 44 7.00 3.67 -9.20
C LYS A 44 8.33 3.33 -8.51
N SER A 45 9.23 4.32 -8.45
CA SER A 45 10.59 4.17 -7.92
C SER A 45 10.86 5.16 -6.78
N PRO A 46 11.56 4.75 -5.69
CA PRO A 46 12.10 3.41 -5.47
C PRO A 46 11.04 2.34 -5.19
N VAL A 47 11.31 1.08 -5.55
CA VAL A 47 10.41 -0.04 -5.25
C VAL A 47 10.27 -0.21 -3.74
N MET A 48 9.03 -0.35 -3.26
CA MET A 48 8.74 -0.56 -1.86
C MET A 48 8.58 -2.06 -1.54
N PRO A 49 9.01 -2.51 -0.35
CA PRO A 49 9.82 -1.78 0.62
C PRO A 49 11.28 -1.66 0.15
N ILE A 50 11.93 -0.51 0.44
CA ILE A 50 13.32 -0.26 0.04
C ILE A 50 14.24 -1.38 0.57
N GLY A 51 15.08 -1.92 -0.31
CA GLY A 51 16.05 -2.97 0.01
C GLY A 51 15.44 -4.37 0.18
N LYS A 52 14.11 -4.51 0.02
CA LYS A 52 13.38 -5.79 0.14
C LYS A 52 12.35 -6.04 -0.97
N GLY A 53 12.11 -5.07 -1.85
CA GLY A 53 11.09 -5.16 -2.89
C GLY A 53 11.61 -5.66 -4.25
N PRO A 54 10.71 -6.14 -5.13
CA PRO A 54 9.30 -6.47 -4.89
C PRO A 54 9.09 -7.89 -4.31
N ASP A 55 8.06 -8.09 -3.49
CA ASP A 55 7.65 -9.40 -2.94
C ASP A 55 6.29 -9.83 -3.54
N GLU A 56 6.29 -10.86 -4.38
CA GLU A 56 5.10 -11.32 -5.09
C GLU A 56 3.98 -11.80 -4.18
N LYS A 57 4.31 -12.45 -3.05
CA LYS A 57 3.30 -13.00 -2.13
C LYS A 57 2.59 -11.89 -1.36
N ILE A 58 3.34 -10.88 -0.93
CA ILE A 58 2.77 -9.69 -0.28
C ILE A 58 1.93 -8.92 -1.30
N ASN A 59 2.44 -8.73 -2.51
CA ASN A 59 1.76 -8.00 -3.57
C ASN A 59 0.42 -8.67 -3.95
N ALA A 60 0.40 -10.00 -4.07
CA ALA A 60 -0.83 -10.74 -4.37
C ALA A 60 -1.89 -10.58 -3.26
N LYS A 61 -1.49 -10.62 -1.99
CA LYS A 61 -2.41 -10.40 -0.86
C LYS A 61 -3.00 -9.00 -0.86
N ILE A 62 -2.18 -7.97 -1.05
CA ILE A 62 -2.63 -6.58 -1.09
C ILE A 62 -3.52 -6.34 -2.31
N TYR A 63 -3.15 -6.88 -3.48
CA TYR A 63 -3.96 -6.80 -4.69
C TYR A 63 -5.36 -7.39 -4.47
N ALA A 64 -5.44 -8.59 -3.88
CA ALA A 64 -6.71 -9.24 -3.57
C ALA A 64 -7.55 -8.44 -2.56
N TRP A 65 -6.93 -7.92 -1.50
CA TRP A 65 -7.62 -7.09 -0.51
C TRP A 65 -8.19 -5.81 -1.12
N ILE A 66 -7.43 -5.10 -1.97
CA ILE A 66 -7.94 -3.91 -2.68
C ILE A 66 -9.07 -4.29 -3.63
N LYS A 67 -8.94 -5.40 -4.36
CA LYS A 67 -9.98 -5.92 -5.26
C LYS A 67 -11.27 -6.28 -4.53
N GLN A 68 -11.20 -6.67 -3.27
CA GLN A 68 -12.35 -6.97 -2.39
C GLN A 68 -12.93 -5.72 -1.70
N GLY A 69 -12.47 -4.54 -2.08
CA GLY A 69 -12.98 -3.26 -1.59
C GLY A 69 -12.18 -2.64 -0.46
N ALA A 70 -10.96 -3.14 -0.17
CA ALA A 70 -10.04 -2.58 0.82
C ALA A 70 -10.71 -2.32 2.19
N LYS A 71 -11.43 -3.32 2.72
CA LYS A 71 -12.18 -3.21 3.98
C LYS A 71 -11.25 -3.24 5.20
N ASN A 72 -11.67 -2.61 6.31
CA ASN A 72 -11.01 -2.71 7.60
C ASN A 72 -11.48 -3.98 8.32
N ASN A 73 -10.72 -5.07 8.26
CA ASN A 73 -11.13 -6.39 8.75
C ASN A 73 -10.03 -7.17 9.47
#